data_AF-A0A8J6SP42-F1
#
_entry.id   AF-A0A8J6SP42-F1
#
_cell.length_a   1.000
_cell.length_b   1.000
_cell.length_c   1.000
_cell.angle_alpha   90.00
_cell.angle_beta   90.00
_cell.angle_gamma   90.00
#
_symmetry.space_group_name_H-M   'P 1'
#
loop_
_entity.id
_entity.type
_entity.pdbx_description
1 polymer ?
#
loop_
_entity_poly.entity_id
_entity_poly.type
_entity_poly.pdbx_seq_one_letter_code
_entity_poly.pdbx_strand_id
1 'polypeptide(L)'
;DNDYNGRALLEQIGTDVKITVRAAYPERFLSYLTEEVKWLVENFWQGLRCNVMVSCIQPCGMNASGQGLFEVQKLIESKKRNRHEFPCPISGCDEWQNIDQLLYNAPTAPPLSQEIVDQFRSAVKDELKVIRRDLVTLDRRDQERFQALSQEHLAILSQIDQQFAELMQMLTDEAKDGPRLFSFKPVEPGFFDRPRWISAKFQITLWCEHSRLPLPALNPPGSKEGVYELDLPREWFVKAAPLLKTMSVTLGLILPVAGSATKLMLDDTTYKAIEEQLDFGQKSLESTLKGSDVAVDWQSKTNTPDLEHGEAIQAEGAVLRKLQALLKEKDPGFGGLMPVQNKRREFLWVHPQFVDEY
;
A
#
# COMPACT_ATOMS: atom_id res chain seq x y z
N ASP A 1 -9.93 -13.09 18.63
CA ASP A 1 -9.54 -12.33 17.43
C ASP A 1 -8.93 -11.00 17.79
N ASN A 2 -7.62 -10.89 17.77
CA ASN A 2 -6.84 -9.73 18.26
C ASN A 2 -5.65 -9.38 17.34
N ASP A 3 -5.70 -9.77 16.07
CA ASP A 3 -4.63 -9.47 15.10
C ASP A 3 -4.88 -8.13 14.38
N TYR A 4 -3.77 -7.51 13.95
CA TYR A 4 -3.51 -6.44 12.95
C TYR A 4 -4.67 -5.57 12.38
N ASN A 5 -5.86 -6.15 12.15
CA ASN A 5 -6.99 -5.57 11.44
C ASN A 5 -7.76 -4.47 12.20
N GLY A 6 -7.34 -4.13 13.41
CA GLY A 6 -8.01 -3.12 14.23
C GLY A 6 -9.33 -3.60 14.84
N ARG A 7 -9.83 -2.83 15.81
CA ARG A 7 -11.13 -3.04 16.45
C ARG A 7 -12.06 -1.92 16.05
N ALA A 8 -13.29 -2.26 15.74
CA ALA A 8 -14.32 -1.28 15.49
C ALA A 8 -15.46 -1.49 16.48
N LEU A 9 -15.95 -0.39 17.00
CA LEU A 9 -17.17 -0.30 17.77
C LEU A 9 -18.22 0.34 16.85
N LEU A 10 -19.25 -0.43 16.51
CA LEU A 10 -20.40 0.06 15.74
C LEU A 10 -21.56 0.20 16.72
N GLU A 11 -22.00 1.43 16.95
CA GLU A 11 -23.09 1.76 17.86
C GLU A 11 -24.27 2.31 17.06
N GLN A 12 -25.45 1.75 17.27
CA GLN A 12 -26.68 2.34 16.76
C GLN A 12 -27.12 3.46 17.71
N ILE A 13 -27.18 4.69 17.20
CA ILE A 13 -27.63 5.87 17.93
C ILE A 13 -28.82 6.45 17.18
N GLY A 14 -30.04 6.13 17.62
CA GLY A 14 -31.26 6.52 16.91
C GLY A 14 -31.31 5.89 15.51
N THR A 15 -31.30 6.74 14.48
CA THR A 15 -31.26 6.34 13.06
C THR A 15 -29.84 6.19 12.50
N ASP A 16 -28.83 6.52 13.29
CA ASP A 16 -27.44 6.63 12.81
C ASP A 16 -26.62 5.44 13.32
N VAL A 17 -25.60 5.06 12.54
CA VAL A 17 -24.59 4.09 12.96
C VAL A 17 -23.30 4.85 13.19
N LYS A 18 -22.90 4.98 14.46
CA LYS A 18 -21.62 5.57 14.85
C LYS A 18 -20.55 4.50 14.78
N ILE A 19 -19.54 4.74 13.94
CA ILE A 19 -18.39 3.85 13.80
C ILE A 19 -17.21 4.50 14.51
N THR A 20 -16.69 3.84 15.54
CA THR A 20 -15.45 4.24 16.21
C THR A 20 -14.43 3.14 16.00
N VAL A 21 -13.27 3.48 15.46
CA VAL A 21 -12.22 2.49 15.20
C VAL A 21 -10.99 2.73 16.07
N ARG A 22 -10.35 1.63 16.44
CA ARG A 22 -9.02 1.59 17.03
C ARG A 22 -8.21 0.55 16.26
N ALA A 23 -7.42 1.02 15.31
CA ALA A 23 -6.55 0.20 14.50
C ALA A 23 -5.14 0.78 14.49
N ALA A 24 -4.18 0.03 13.95
CA ALA A 24 -2.91 0.61 13.51
C ALA A 24 -3.14 1.69 12.43
N TYR A 25 -4.21 1.55 11.64
CA TYR A 25 -4.61 2.45 10.55
C TYR A 25 -6.06 2.92 10.71
N PRO A 26 -6.36 3.81 11.66
CA PRO A 26 -7.74 4.18 11.98
C PRO A 26 -8.45 4.83 10.78
N GLU A 27 -7.80 5.75 10.05
CA GLU A 27 -8.41 6.41 8.89
C GLU A 27 -8.81 5.42 7.79
N ARG A 28 -7.89 4.52 7.43
CA ARG A 28 -8.12 3.51 6.39
C ARG A 28 -9.15 2.47 6.84
N PHE A 29 -9.05 1.97 8.07
CA PHE A 29 -10.00 1.00 8.60
C PHE A 29 -11.41 1.61 8.74
N LEU A 30 -11.49 2.89 9.14
CA LEU A 30 -12.73 3.64 9.18
C LEU A 30 -13.30 3.83 7.77
N SER A 31 -12.49 4.20 6.78
CA SER A 31 -12.90 4.32 5.39
C SER A 31 -13.47 3.00 4.85
N TYR A 32 -12.75 1.89 5.03
CA TYR A 32 -13.24 0.56 4.65
C TYR A 32 -14.58 0.24 5.33
N LEU A 33 -14.67 0.35 6.66
CA LEU A 33 -15.90 0.01 7.38
C LEU A 33 -17.07 0.91 7.00
N THR A 34 -16.82 2.20 6.77
CA THR A 34 -17.85 3.15 6.39
C THR A 34 -18.41 2.84 5.00
N GLU A 35 -17.53 2.49 4.05
CA GLU A 35 -17.95 2.06 2.71
C GLU A 35 -18.73 0.75 2.75
N GLU A 36 -18.27 -0.23 3.53
CA GLU A 36 -18.94 -1.52 3.70
C GLU A 36 -20.34 -1.36 4.32
N VAL A 37 -20.45 -0.59 5.40
CA VAL A 37 -21.74 -0.31 6.04
C VAL A 37 -22.67 0.44 5.10
N LYS A 38 -22.16 1.47 4.40
CA LYS A 38 -22.95 2.20 3.41
C LYS A 38 -23.49 1.27 2.32
N TRP A 39 -22.61 0.44 1.75
CA TRP A 39 -22.99 -0.50 0.70
C TRP A 39 -24.05 -1.49 1.18
N LEU A 40 -23.88 -2.06 2.39
CA LEU A 40 -24.87 -2.95 2.99
C LEU A 40 -26.21 -2.24 3.16
N VAL A 41 -26.21 -1.00 3.62
CA VAL A 41 -27.44 -0.23 3.83
C VAL A 41 -28.18 0.01 2.52
N GLU A 42 -27.47 0.52 1.51
CA GLU A 42 -28.07 0.92 0.23
C GLU A 42 -28.47 -0.28 -0.65
N ASN A 43 -27.73 -1.39 -0.56
CA ASN A 43 -27.96 -2.58 -1.38
C ASN A 43 -28.98 -3.55 -0.76
N PHE A 44 -28.95 -3.74 0.57
CA PHE A 44 -29.88 -4.65 1.24
C PHE A 44 -31.26 -4.01 1.44
N TRP A 45 -31.33 -2.74 1.84
CA TRP A 45 -32.60 -2.02 2.03
C TRP A 45 -32.85 -1.06 0.88
N GLN A 46 -33.53 -1.57 -0.16
CA GLN A 46 -33.90 -0.78 -1.33
C GLN A 46 -34.70 0.47 -0.93
N GLY A 47 -34.18 1.64 -1.30
CA GLY A 47 -34.84 2.94 -1.07
C GLY A 47 -34.32 3.73 0.14
N LEU A 48 -33.45 3.16 0.99
CA LEU A 48 -32.74 3.91 2.02
C LEU A 48 -31.50 4.59 1.44
N ARG A 49 -31.28 5.85 1.82
CA ARG A 49 -30.06 6.61 1.50
C ARG A 49 -29.17 6.66 2.73
N CYS A 50 -27.88 6.38 2.55
CA CYS A 50 -26.91 6.41 3.64
C CYS A 50 -25.89 7.54 3.39
N ASN A 51 -25.94 8.56 4.25
CA ASN A 51 -25.02 9.68 4.19
C ASN A 51 -23.88 9.47 5.18
N VAL A 52 -22.64 9.68 4.72
CA VAL A 52 -21.45 9.58 5.57
C VAL A 52 -21.18 10.94 6.23
N MET A 53 -21.12 10.93 7.56
CA MET A 53 -20.92 12.13 8.38
C MET A 53 -19.64 12.00 9.20
N VAL A 54 -18.91 13.11 9.40
CA VAL A 54 -17.76 13.21 10.31
C VAL A 54 -18.04 14.24 11.39
N SER A 55 -17.55 14.00 12.61
CA SER A 55 -17.78 14.91 13.73
C SER A 55 -16.79 16.08 13.74
N CYS A 56 -17.18 17.19 14.39
CA CYS A 56 -16.26 18.30 14.62
C CYS A 56 -15.07 17.91 15.48
N ILE A 57 -13.92 18.51 15.18
CA ILE A 57 -12.64 18.35 15.88
C ILE A 57 -12.36 19.57 16.78
N GLN A 58 -11.35 19.47 17.65
CA GLN A 58 -10.91 20.63 18.44
C GLN A 58 -9.97 21.53 17.62
N PRO A 59 -10.03 22.87 17.79
CA PRO A 59 -10.98 23.60 18.63
C PRO A 59 -12.37 23.66 17.99
N CYS A 60 -13.39 23.31 18.77
CA CYS A 60 -14.78 23.56 18.45
C CYS A 60 -15.24 24.63 19.44
N GLY A 61 -15.93 25.68 18.99
CA GLY A 61 -16.43 26.77 19.86
C GLY A 61 -17.45 26.33 20.92
N MET A 62 -17.69 25.02 21.06
CA MET A 62 -18.51 24.38 22.07
C MET A 62 -17.61 23.63 23.06
N ASN A 63 -17.98 23.61 24.35
CA ASN A 63 -17.21 22.99 25.44
C ASN A 63 -16.88 21.49 25.25
N ALA A 64 -17.42 20.82 24.22
CA ALA A 64 -17.05 19.47 23.80
C ALA A 64 -17.04 19.35 22.26
N SER A 65 -15.95 18.82 21.69
CA SER A 65 -15.90 18.37 20.29
C SER A 65 -16.82 17.15 20.08
N GLY A 66 -17.13 16.82 18.83
CA GLY A 66 -17.97 15.68 18.50
C GLY A 66 -19.47 16.00 18.26
N GLN A 67 -19.93 17.22 18.54
CA GLN A 67 -21.35 17.58 18.46
C GLN A 67 -21.81 18.01 17.06
N GLY A 68 -20.95 18.69 16.30
CA GLY A 68 -21.24 19.06 14.92
C GLY A 68 -20.97 17.91 13.97
N LEU A 69 -21.89 17.65 13.05
CA LEU A 69 -21.75 16.60 12.03
C LEU A 69 -21.66 17.24 10.63
N PHE A 70 -20.60 16.91 9.90
CA PHE A 70 -20.35 17.38 8.55
C PHE A 70 -20.55 16.25 7.56
N GLU A 71 -21.29 16.51 6.49
CA GLU A 71 -21.46 15.56 5.41
C GLU A 71 -20.18 15.51 4.56
N VAL A 72 -19.53 14.34 4.52
CA VAL A 72 -18.23 14.15 3.86
C VAL A 72 -18.25 14.57 2.40
N GLN A 73 -19.35 14.28 1.69
CA GLN A 73 -19.50 14.65 0.28
C GLN A 73 -19.42 16.16 0.06
N LYS A 74 -20.03 16.97 0.94
CA LYS A 74 -19.99 18.43 0.86
C LYS A 74 -18.61 18.99 1.14
N LEU A 75 -17.86 18.36 2.05
CA LEU A 75 -16.47 18.72 2.33
C LEU A 75 -15.59 18.48 1.09
N ILE A 76 -15.71 17.32 0.44
CA ILE A 76 -14.99 16.98 -0.79
C ILE A 76 -15.31 17.98 -1.93
N GLU A 77 -16.59 18.31 -2.12
CA GLU A 77 -17.01 19.28 -3.13
C GLU A 77 -16.50 20.70 -2.85
N SER A 78 -16.46 21.11 -1.58
CA SER A 78 -15.89 22.40 -1.16
C SER A 78 -14.39 22.45 -1.44
N LYS A 79 -13.65 21.37 -1.11
CA LYS A 79 -12.22 21.24 -1.39
C LYS A 79 -11.92 21.32 -2.89
N LYS A 80 -12.72 20.65 -3.74
CA LYS A 80 -12.60 20.74 -5.22
C LYS A 80 -12.79 22.17 -5.75
N ARG A 81 -13.47 23.04 -5.01
CA ARG A 81 -13.65 24.47 -5.32
C ARG A 81 -12.58 25.36 -4.67
N ASN A 82 -11.47 24.77 -4.24
CA ASN A 82 -10.34 25.45 -3.61
C ASN A 82 -10.70 26.17 -2.30
N ARG A 83 -11.66 25.63 -1.54
CA ARG A 83 -11.99 26.07 -0.18
C ARG A 83 -11.45 25.05 0.80
N HIS A 84 -10.57 25.49 1.70
CA HIS A 84 -9.89 24.61 2.65
C HIS A 84 -10.56 24.55 4.02
N GLU A 85 -11.60 25.37 4.24
CA GLU A 85 -12.32 25.47 5.50
C GLU A 85 -13.82 25.34 5.28
N PHE A 86 -14.51 24.81 6.29
CA PHE A 86 -15.96 24.63 6.29
C PHE A 86 -16.54 25.12 7.63
N PRO A 87 -17.62 25.94 7.61
CA PRO A 87 -18.19 26.47 8.84
C PRO A 87 -18.88 25.38 9.65
N CYS A 88 -18.72 25.39 10.97
CA CYS A 88 -19.40 24.43 11.85
C CYS A 88 -20.93 24.56 11.73
N PRO A 89 -21.68 23.45 11.54
CA PRO A 89 -23.12 23.51 11.35
C PRO A 89 -23.92 23.70 12.65
N ILE A 90 -23.26 23.65 13.81
CA ILE A 90 -23.92 23.78 15.13
C ILE A 90 -24.24 25.23 15.42
N SER A 91 -25.50 25.50 15.79
CA SER A 91 -25.92 26.82 16.25
C SER A 91 -25.16 27.21 17.52
N GLY A 92 -24.43 28.34 17.46
CA GLY A 92 -23.59 28.83 18.55
C GLY A 92 -22.09 28.49 18.41
N CYS A 93 -21.69 27.80 17.34
CA CYS A 93 -20.29 27.58 17.00
C CYS A 93 -19.92 28.40 15.76
N ASP A 94 -19.10 29.44 15.94
CA ASP A 94 -18.64 30.32 14.84
C ASP A 94 -17.29 29.87 14.25
N GLU A 95 -16.81 28.68 14.61
CA GLU A 95 -15.52 28.15 14.17
C GLU A 95 -15.58 27.61 12.73
N TRP A 96 -14.56 27.99 11.96
CA TRP A 96 -14.27 27.43 10.64
C TRP A 96 -13.27 26.29 10.80
N GLN A 97 -13.68 25.10 10.39
CA GLN A 97 -12.85 23.91 10.55
C GLN A 97 -12.15 23.55 9.25
N ASN A 98 -10.87 23.20 9.37
CA ASN A 98 -10.07 22.76 8.25
C ASN A 98 -10.65 21.45 7.68
N ILE A 99 -10.90 21.43 6.37
CA ILE A 99 -11.54 20.30 5.69
C ILE A 99 -10.66 19.05 5.75
N ASP A 100 -9.34 19.19 5.59
CA ASP A 100 -8.45 18.04 5.63
C ASP A 100 -8.46 17.42 7.02
N GLN A 101 -8.42 18.22 8.08
CA GLN A 101 -8.49 17.70 9.46
C GLN A 101 -9.83 17.01 9.77
N LEU A 102 -10.94 17.50 9.21
CA LEU A 102 -12.25 16.86 9.33
C LEU A 102 -12.30 15.52 8.59
N LEU A 103 -11.72 15.44 7.39
CA LEU A 103 -11.70 14.21 6.58
C LEU A 103 -10.77 13.15 7.17
N TYR A 104 -9.65 13.55 7.76
CA TYR A 104 -8.71 12.65 8.44
C TYR A 104 -9.10 12.38 9.90
N ASN A 105 -10.03 13.16 10.47
CA ASN A 105 -10.40 13.12 11.88
C ASN A 105 -9.18 13.27 12.82
N ALA A 106 -8.17 14.01 12.38
CA ALA A 106 -6.86 14.19 13.02
C ALA A 106 -6.26 15.56 12.67
N PRO A 107 -5.40 16.14 13.54
CA PRO A 107 -4.68 17.37 13.21
C PRO A 107 -3.69 17.12 12.06
N THR A 108 -3.63 18.04 11.09
CA THR A 108 -2.76 17.93 9.92
C THR A 108 -1.29 17.94 10.37
N ALA A 109 -0.55 16.86 10.10
CA ALA A 109 0.91 16.89 10.18
C ALA A 109 1.47 17.80 9.07
N PRO A 110 2.50 18.62 9.34
CA PRO A 110 3.09 19.47 8.32
C PRO A 110 3.72 18.63 7.18
N PRO A 111 3.74 19.14 5.94
CA PRO A 111 4.33 18.41 4.82
C PRO A 111 5.84 18.23 5.04
N LEU A 112 6.30 16.98 4.88
CA LEU A 112 7.72 16.63 4.99
C LEU A 112 8.51 17.17 3.78
N SER A 113 9.66 17.80 4.03
CA SER A 113 10.58 18.25 2.96
C SER A 113 11.40 17.08 2.40
N GLN A 114 11.89 17.22 1.16
CA GLN A 114 12.54 16.16 0.38
C GLN A 114 13.83 15.61 1.05
N GLU A 115 14.61 16.46 1.72
CA GLU A 115 15.80 16.04 2.48
C GLU A 115 15.45 15.19 3.70
N ILE A 116 14.28 15.46 4.30
CA ILE A 116 13.74 14.65 5.39
C ILE A 116 13.25 13.31 4.83
N VAL A 117 12.68 13.23 3.62
CA VAL A 117 12.20 11.97 3.03
C VAL A 117 13.34 10.96 2.76
N ASP A 118 14.50 11.41 2.29
CA ASP A 118 15.64 10.52 2.04
C ASP A 118 16.37 10.11 3.34
N GLN A 119 16.47 11.00 4.33
CA GLN A 119 16.90 10.63 5.69
C GLN A 119 15.87 9.74 6.40
N PHE A 120 14.59 9.97 6.15
CA PHE A 120 13.48 9.16 6.65
C PHE A 120 13.53 7.77 6.02
N ARG A 121 13.87 7.60 4.74
CA ARG A 121 14.01 6.26 4.15
C ARG A 121 15.10 5.40 4.80
N SER A 122 16.27 5.96 5.10
CA SER A 122 17.32 5.22 5.79
C SER A 122 16.98 4.99 7.26
N ALA A 123 16.46 6.00 7.96
CA ALA A 123 15.99 5.90 9.33
C ALA A 123 14.84 4.89 9.47
N VAL A 124 13.88 4.90 8.54
CA VAL A 124 12.75 3.96 8.46
C VAL A 124 13.24 2.55 8.22
N LYS A 125 14.29 2.31 7.42
CA LYS A 125 14.81 0.93 7.25
C LYS A 125 15.38 0.38 8.56
N ASP A 126 16.04 1.21 9.36
CA ASP A 126 16.58 0.80 10.65
C ASP A 126 15.49 0.68 11.73
N GLU A 127 14.54 1.61 11.77
CA GLU A 127 13.34 1.52 12.61
C GLU A 127 12.49 0.30 12.26
N LEU A 128 12.33 -0.04 10.98
CA LEU A 128 11.62 -1.24 10.55
C LEU A 128 12.31 -2.53 11.01
N LYS A 129 13.64 -2.54 11.13
CA LYS A 129 14.36 -3.68 11.73
C LYS A 129 14.10 -3.76 13.24
N VAL A 130 13.96 -2.62 13.93
CA VAL A 130 13.57 -2.57 15.34
C VAL A 130 12.15 -3.08 15.50
N ILE A 131 11.20 -2.53 14.73
CA ILE A 131 9.80 -2.97 14.70
C ILE A 131 9.70 -4.47 14.43
N ARG A 132 10.45 -5.01 13.45
CA ARG A 132 10.46 -6.45 13.19
C ARG A 132 10.99 -7.24 14.39
N ARG A 133 12.08 -6.82 15.01
CA ARG A 133 12.62 -7.48 16.21
C ARG A 133 11.62 -7.47 17.35
N ASP A 134 10.92 -6.36 17.56
CA ASP A 134 9.89 -6.22 18.57
C ASP A 134 8.72 -7.16 18.26
N LEU A 135 8.26 -7.20 17.01
CA LEU A 135 7.20 -8.11 16.57
C LEU A 135 7.58 -9.59 16.74
N VAL A 136 8.82 -9.98 16.40
CA VAL A 136 9.36 -11.34 16.61
C VAL A 136 9.50 -11.67 18.10
N THR A 137 9.85 -10.69 18.95
CA THR A 137 10.01 -10.91 20.39
C THR A 137 8.67 -11.02 21.10
N LEU A 138 7.71 -10.18 20.70
CA LEU A 138 6.36 -10.15 21.25
C LEU A 138 5.52 -11.35 20.82
N ASP A 139 5.89 -12.01 19.71
CA ASP A 139 5.36 -13.31 19.29
C ASP A 139 5.47 -14.39 20.37
N ARG A 140 6.58 -14.42 21.12
CA ARG A 140 6.78 -15.41 22.20
C ARG A 140 5.81 -15.25 23.39
N ARG A 141 4.94 -14.23 23.39
CA ARG A 141 4.03 -13.87 24.49
C ARG A 141 2.55 -13.74 24.06
N ASP A 142 2.20 -14.25 22.87
CA ASP A 142 0.85 -14.56 22.34
C ASP A 142 -0.29 -13.54 22.41
N GLN A 143 -0.22 -12.39 23.10
CA GLN A 143 -1.42 -11.56 23.33
C GLN A 143 -1.27 -10.03 23.19
N GLU A 144 -0.06 -9.47 23.05
CA GLU A 144 0.16 -8.00 23.09
C GLU A 144 1.05 -7.44 21.95
N ARG A 145 1.19 -8.17 20.84
CA ARG A 145 2.13 -7.89 19.71
C ARG A 145 2.20 -6.44 19.22
N PHE A 146 1.07 -5.75 19.10
CA PHE A 146 1.03 -4.38 18.56
C PHE A 146 0.63 -3.32 19.59
N GLN A 147 0.12 -3.74 20.75
CA GLN A 147 -0.24 -2.81 21.83
C GLN A 147 1.00 -2.22 22.51
N ALA A 148 2.14 -2.90 22.38
CA ALA A 148 3.44 -2.46 22.88
C ALA A 148 4.20 -1.53 21.92
N LEU A 149 3.74 -1.35 20.67
CA LEU A 149 4.40 -0.43 19.74
C LEU A 149 4.13 1.04 20.14
N SER A 150 5.14 1.89 19.97
CA SER A 150 5.00 3.33 20.17
C SER A 150 4.06 3.94 19.12
N GLN A 151 3.47 5.11 19.41
CA GLN A 151 2.67 5.86 18.44
C GLN A 151 3.49 6.24 17.19
N GLU A 152 4.79 6.46 17.36
CA GLU A 152 5.72 6.74 16.25
C GLU A 152 5.88 5.52 15.33
N HIS A 153 6.09 4.32 15.87
CA HIS A 153 6.15 3.10 15.08
C HIS A 153 4.84 2.86 14.33
N LEU A 154 3.69 3.12 14.95
CA LEU A 154 2.38 3.00 14.31
C LEU A 154 2.22 4.00 13.15
N ALA A 155 2.69 5.23 13.29
CA ALA A 155 2.66 6.23 12.22
C ALA A 155 3.51 5.82 11.02
N ILE A 156 4.73 5.30 11.25
CA ILE A 156 5.60 4.77 10.19
C ILE A 156 4.91 3.64 9.43
N LEU A 157 4.32 2.68 10.16
CA LEU A 157 3.59 1.58 9.55
C LEU A 157 2.39 2.08 8.72
N SER A 158 1.75 3.18 9.11
CA SER A 158 0.59 3.75 8.40
C SER A 158 0.99 4.33 7.06
N GLN A 159 2.10 5.07 7.06
CA GLN A 159 2.65 5.62 5.84
C GLN A 159 3.05 4.51 4.86
N ILE A 160 3.63 3.41 5.35
CA ILE A 160 3.99 2.25 4.51
C ILE A 160 2.75 1.60 3.89
N ASP A 161 1.69 1.39 4.67
CA ASP A 161 0.45 0.79 4.17
C ASP A 161 -0.27 1.67 3.16
N GLN A 162 -0.20 3.00 3.34
CA GLN A 162 -0.70 3.97 2.36
C GLN A 162 0.09 3.90 1.05
N GLN A 163 1.43 3.90 1.11
CA GLN A 163 2.28 3.78 -0.08
C GLN A 163 2.02 2.47 -0.84
N PHE A 164 1.76 1.38 -0.12
CA PHE A 164 1.36 0.12 -0.73
C PHE A 164 -0.02 0.20 -1.39
N ALA A 165 -1.00 0.83 -0.74
CA ALA A 165 -2.33 1.01 -1.31
C ALA A 165 -2.31 1.86 -2.59
N GLU A 166 -1.54 2.96 -2.58
CA GLU A 166 -1.36 3.84 -3.75
C GLU A 166 -0.76 3.06 -4.93
N LEU A 167 0.27 2.24 -4.69
CA LEU A 167 0.83 1.35 -5.71
C LEU A 167 -0.21 0.37 -6.27
N MET A 168 -0.98 -0.28 -5.38
CA MET A 168 -1.99 -1.26 -5.80
C MET A 168 -3.13 -0.59 -6.58
N GLN A 169 -3.53 0.61 -6.17
CA GLN A 169 -4.58 1.40 -6.82
C GLN A 169 -4.14 1.86 -8.21
N MET A 170 -2.90 2.33 -8.34
CA MET A 170 -2.31 2.71 -9.61
C MET A 170 -2.34 1.59 -10.66
N LEU A 171 -2.21 0.35 -10.23
CA LEU A 171 -2.15 -0.84 -11.09
C LEU A 171 -3.46 -1.63 -11.12
N THR A 172 -4.58 -1.05 -10.69
CA THR A 172 -5.85 -1.78 -10.49
C THR A 172 -6.39 -2.40 -11.78
N ASP A 173 -6.25 -1.71 -12.90
CA ASP A 173 -6.78 -2.22 -14.17
C ASP A 173 -5.99 -3.43 -14.67
N GLU A 174 -4.67 -3.43 -14.46
CA GLU A 174 -3.75 -4.52 -14.81
C GLU A 174 -3.98 -5.79 -13.97
N ALA A 175 -4.64 -5.66 -12.81
CA ALA A 175 -4.98 -6.79 -11.95
C ALA A 175 -5.93 -7.80 -12.62
N LYS A 176 -6.66 -7.39 -13.67
CA LYS A 176 -7.57 -8.29 -14.41
C LYS A 176 -6.82 -9.36 -15.20
N ASP A 177 -5.62 -9.03 -15.67
CA ASP A 177 -4.89 -9.83 -16.65
C ASP A 177 -3.73 -10.65 -16.06
N GLY A 178 -3.32 -10.33 -14.83
CA GLY A 178 -2.27 -11.05 -14.11
C GLY A 178 -1.87 -10.40 -12.79
N PRO A 179 -0.97 -11.05 -12.02
CA PRO A 179 -0.45 -10.50 -10.77
C PRO A 179 0.30 -9.19 -11.01
N ARG A 180 0.21 -8.28 -10.02
CA ARG A 180 0.88 -6.97 -10.09
C ARG A 180 2.22 -6.95 -9.37
N LEU A 181 2.33 -7.70 -8.27
CA LEU A 181 3.50 -7.67 -7.40
C LEU A 181 4.54 -8.69 -7.83
N PHE A 182 5.75 -8.19 -8.07
CA PHE A 182 6.91 -9.03 -8.36
C PHE A 182 8.21 -8.35 -7.92
N SER A 183 9.22 -9.16 -7.63
CA SER A 183 10.61 -8.72 -7.46
C SER A 183 11.47 -9.31 -8.57
N PHE A 184 12.66 -8.75 -8.78
CA PHE A 184 13.56 -9.22 -9.82
C PHE A 184 15.03 -9.13 -9.39
N LYS A 185 15.87 -10.00 -9.98
CA LYS A 185 17.33 -9.93 -9.86
C LYS A 185 18.00 -10.46 -11.12
N PRO A 186 19.14 -9.90 -11.57
CA PRO A 186 19.90 -10.48 -12.66
C PRO A 186 20.42 -11.87 -12.27
N VAL A 187 20.44 -12.78 -13.24
CA VAL A 187 20.92 -14.16 -13.08
C VAL A 187 22.44 -14.23 -13.24
N GLU A 188 23.00 -13.41 -14.11
CA GLU A 188 24.41 -13.50 -14.51
C GLU A 188 25.36 -12.86 -13.48
N PRO A 189 26.39 -13.59 -13.03
CA PRO A 189 27.50 -13.01 -12.29
C PRO A 189 28.21 -11.94 -13.13
N GLY A 190 28.45 -10.76 -12.56
CA GLY A 190 29.10 -9.64 -13.26
C GLY A 190 28.14 -8.79 -14.12
N PHE A 191 26.83 -8.88 -13.91
CA PHE A 191 25.85 -7.98 -14.55
C PHE A 191 26.23 -6.50 -14.38
N PHE A 192 26.69 -6.12 -13.18
CA PHE A 192 27.09 -4.74 -12.88
C PHE A 192 28.33 -4.26 -13.63
N ASP A 193 29.15 -5.18 -14.16
CA ASP A 193 30.37 -4.86 -14.91
C ASP A 193 30.09 -4.64 -16.40
N ARG A 194 28.82 -4.77 -16.85
CA ARG A 194 28.41 -4.69 -18.26
C ARG A 194 27.52 -3.48 -18.52
N PRO A 195 28.03 -2.24 -18.55
CA PRO A 195 27.21 -1.03 -18.70
C PRO A 195 26.45 -0.92 -20.04
N ARG A 196 26.87 -1.68 -21.07
CA ARG A 196 26.32 -1.63 -22.44
C ARG A 196 25.63 -2.94 -22.86
N TRP A 197 24.94 -3.60 -21.95
CA TRP A 197 24.20 -4.82 -22.25
C TRP A 197 23.02 -4.55 -23.21
N ILE A 198 22.72 -5.50 -24.11
CA ILE A 198 21.59 -5.39 -25.06
C ILE A 198 20.37 -6.11 -24.49
N SER A 199 20.58 -7.33 -24.01
CA SER A 199 19.61 -8.16 -23.31
C SER A 199 20.31 -8.86 -22.15
N ALA A 200 19.57 -9.14 -21.08
CA ALA A 200 20.09 -9.84 -19.91
C ALA A 200 19.01 -10.70 -19.28
N LYS A 201 19.44 -11.82 -18.67
CA LYS A 201 18.54 -12.71 -17.94
C LYS A 201 18.25 -12.17 -16.55
N PHE A 202 16.97 -12.02 -16.24
CA PHE A 202 16.47 -11.68 -14.93
C PHE A 202 15.60 -12.81 -14.39
N GLN A 203 15.81 -13.13 -13.12
CA GLN A 203 14.88 -13.92 -12.34
C GLN A 203 13.78 -12.98 -11.83
N ILE A 204 12.53 -13.28 -12.16
CA ILE A 204 11.32 -12.65 -11.65
C ILE A 204 10.71 -13.56 -10.60
N THR A 205 10.30 -13.00 -9.47
CA THR A 205 9.61 -13.71 -8.39
C THR A 205 8.27 -13.05 -8.14
N LEU A 206 7.17 -13.81 -8.24
CA LEU A 206 5.82 -13.33 -7.98
C LEU A 206 5.51 -13.30 -6.48
N TRP A 207 4.61 -12.39 -6.10
CA TRP A 207 4.19 -12.17 -4.72
C TRP A 207 2.67 -12.33 -4.60
N CYS A 208 2.24 -12.86 -3.46
CA CYS A 208 0.84 -12.90 -3.09
C CYS A 208 0.40 -11.50 -2.63
N GLU A 209 -0.66 -10.96 -3.25
CA GLU A 209 -1.14 -9.60 -2.96
C GLU A 209 -1.84 -9.48 -1.60
N HIS A 210 -2.40 -10.59 -1.10
CA HIS A 210 -3.01 -10.66 0.24
C HIS A 210 -1.95 -10.67 1.34
N SER A 211 -1.04 -11.66 1.32
CA SER A 211 -0.04 -11.83 2.38
C SER A 211 1.16 -10.92 2.22
N ARG A 212 1.32 -10.28 1.05
CA ARG A 212 2.47 -9.41 0.74
C ARG A 212 3.81 -10.16 0.84
N LEU A 213 3.78 -11.48 0.62
CA LEU A 213 4.95 -12.36 0.66
C LEU A 213 5.24 -12.95 -0.73
N PRO A 214 6.51 -13.20 -1.08
CA PRO A 214 6.87 -13.87 -2.31
C PRO A 214 6.40 -15.33 -2.28
N LEU A 215 5.98 -15.87 -3.43
CA LEU A 215 5.47 -17.24 -3.53
C LEU A 215 6.44 -18.30 -2.98
N PRO A 216 7.76 -18.25 -3.22
CA PRO A 216 8.70 -19.19 -2.59
C PRO A 216 8.67 -19.25 -1.06
N ALA A 217 8.19 -18.19 -0.39
CA ALA A 217 8.05 -18.18 1.07
C ALA A 217 6.72 -18.78 1.55
N LEU A 218 5.74 -18.93 0.66
CA LEU A 218 4.42 -19.52 0.95
C LEU A 218 4.33 -20.97 0.47
N ASN A 219 5.06 -21.30 -0.60
CA ASN A 219 5.09 -22.62 -1.20
C ASN A 219 5.91 -23.60 -0.36
N PRO A 220 5.71 -24.91 -0.54
CA PRO A 220 6.54 -25.93 0.10
C PRO A 220 8.04 -25.73 -0.21
N PRO A 221 8.94 -26.01 0.75
CA PRO A 221 10.38 -25.84 0.55
C PRO A 221 10.88 -26.55 -0.70
N GLY A 222 11.58 -25.81 -1.56
CA GLY A 222 12.12 -26.33 -2.84
C GLY A 222 11.18 -26.19 -4.04
N SER A 223 9.94 -25.70 -3.86
CA SER A 223 9.10 -25.31 -5.00
C SER A 223 9.74 -24.15 -5.76
N LYS A 224 9.64 -24.20 -7.09
CA LYS A 224 10.06 -23.12 -8.01
C LYS A 224 8.87 -22.36 -8.59
N GLU A 225 7.65 -22.70 -8.18
CA GLU A 225 6.43 -22.01 -8.63
C GLU A 225 6.51 -20.53 -8.26
N GLY A 226 6.14 -19.68 -9.22
CA GLY A 226 6.25 -18.23 -9.03
C GLY A 226 7.63 -17.64 -9.32
N VAL A 227 8.63 -18.44 -9.71
CA VAL A 227 9.97 -17.98 -10.06
C VAL A 227 10.26 -18.25 -11.53
N TYR A 228 10.55 -17.19 -12.29
CA TYR A 228 10.74 -17.27 -13.75
C TYR A 228 12.04 -16.63 -14.15
N GLU A 229 12.73 -17.21 -15.13
CA GLU A 229 13.85 -16.55 -15.80
C GLU A 229 13.38 -16.00 -17.15
N LEU A 230 13.47 -14.67 -17.28
CA LEU A 230 13.12 -13.93 -18.48
C LEU A 230 14.38 -13.29 -19.08
N ASP A 231 14.49 -13.31 -20.40
CA ASP A 231 15.47 -12.49 -21.11
C ASP A 231 14.81 -11.15 -21.45
N LEU A 232 15.28 -10.09 -20.80
CA LEU A 232 14.67 -8.76 -20.92
C LEU A 232 15.61 -7.85 -21.69
N PRO A 233 15.13 -7.14 -22.73
CA PRO A 233 15.95 -6.19 -23.46
C PRO A 233 16.17 -4.92 -22.64
N ARG A 234 17.35 -4.30 -22.79
CA ARG A 234 17.72 -3.07 -22.06
C ARG A 234 16.74 -1.94 -22.27
N GLU A 235 16.22 -1.78 -23.48
CA GLU A 235 15.24 -0.75 -23.80
C GLU A 235 13.96 -0.89 -22.96
N TRP A 236 13.46 -2.12 -22.81
CA TRP A 236 12.30 -2.37 -21.95
C TRP A 236 12.64 -2.09 -20.49
N PHE A 237 13.81 -2.54 -20.02
CA PHE A 237 14.22 -2.37 -18.64
C PHE A 237 14.39 -0.90 -18.26
N VAL A 238 14.96 -0.07 -19.14
CA VAL A 238 15.07 1.39 -18.93
C VAL A 238 13.69 2.04 -18.88
N LYS A 239 12.75 1.64 -19.75
CA LYS A 239 11.35 2.13 -19.71
C LYS A 239 10.61 1.67 -18.45
N ALA A 240 10.89 0.45 -17.98
CA ALA A 240 10.27 -0.15 -16.80
C ALA A 240 10.86 0.35 -15.49
N ALA A 241 12.05 0.95 -15.52
CA ALA A 241 12.79 1.37 -14.34
C ALA A 241 11.99 2.15 -13.28
N PRO A 242 11.04 3.03 -13.62
CA PRO A 242 10.28 3.80 -12.64
C PRO A 242 9.37 2.89 -11.82
N LEU A 243 8.55 2.11 -12.52
CA LEU A 243 7.67 1.10 -11.93
C LEU A 243 8.48 0.09 -11.10
N LEU A 244 9.58 -0.41 -11.66
CA LEU A 244 10.45 -1.38 -10.97
C LEU A 244 11.07 -0.81 -9.69
N LYS A 245 11.44 0.48 -9.70
CA LYS A 245 11.95 1.17 -8.51
C LYS A 245 10.86 1.33 -7.46
N THR A 246 9.68 1.84 -7.84
CA THR A 246 8.53 1.99 -6.93
C THR A 246 8.16 0.65 -6.32
N MET A 247 8.00 -0.39 -7.14
CA MET A 247 7.71 -1.76 -6.70
C MET A 247 8.77 -2.26 -5.71
N SER A 248 10.06 -2.16 -6.02
CA SER A 248 11.14 -2.69 -5.17
C SER A 248 11.25 -1.94 -3.83
N VAL A 249 11.01 -0.63 -3.82
CA VAL A 249 11.00 0.18 -2.60
C VAL A 249 9.78 -0.19 -1.74
N THR A 250 8.59 -0.22 -2.32
CA THR A 250 7.36 -0.53 -1.60
C THR A 250 7.39 -1.95 -1.03
N LEU A 251 7.86 -2.94 -1.80
CA LEU A 251 8.03 -4.32 -1.31
C LEU A 251 9.06 -4.39 -0.16
N GLY A 252 10.14 -3.61 -0.21
CA GLY A 252 11.12 -3.52 0.87
C GLY A 252 10.55 -2.90 2.15
N LEU A 253 9.63 -1.95 2.03
CA LEU A 253 8.95 -1.32 3.16
C LEU A 253 7.91 -2.22 3.82
N ILE A 254 7.17 -3.02 3.04
CA ILE A 254 6.13 -3.91 3.59
C ILE A 254 6.69 -5.23 4.12
N LEU A 255 7.85 -5.70 3.62
CA LEU A 255 8.42 -7.00 3.99
C LEU A 255 8.57 -7.23 5.51
N PRO A 256 9.04 -6.27 6.32
CA PRO A 256 9.15 -6.41 7.78
C PRO A 256 7.82 -6.71 8.48
N VAL A 257 6.68 -6.38 7.85
CA VAL A 257 5.34 -6.56 8.41
C VAL A 257 4.46 -7.54 7.65
N ALA A 258 4.88 -8.01 6.46
CA ALA A 258 4.13 -8.92 5.59
C ALA A 258 3.76 -10.27 6.25
N GLY A 259 4.56 -10.74 7.22
CA GLY A 259 4.26 -11.95 8.00
C GLY A 259 3.32 -11.75 9.19
N SER A 260 3.14 -10.50 9.62
CA SER A 260 2.45 -10.18 10.88
C SER A 260 0.92 -10.27 10.76
N ALA A 261 0.38 -10.06 9.55
CA ALA A 261 -1.05 -10.13 9.28
C ALA A 261 -1.55 -11.57 9.06
N THR A 262 -0.68 -12.49 8.61
CA THR A 262 -1.05 -13.85 8.18
C THR A 262 -0.63 -14.94 9.16
N LYS A 263 -0.11 -14.56 10.35
CA LYS A 263 0.54 -15.45 11.34
C LYS A 263 1.76 -16.23 10.80
N LEU A 264 2.12 -16.07 9.54
CA LEU A 264 3.27 -16.68 8.90
C LEU A 264 4.50 -15.80 9.12
N MET A 265 5.21 -16.04 10.21
CA MET A 265 6.51 -15.39 10.43
C MET A 265 7.56 -16.03 9.53
N LEU A 266 8.21 -15.20 8.72
CA LEU A 266 9.42 -15.59 8.01
C LEU A 266 10.54 -15.81 9.01
N ASP A 267 11.21 -16.96 8.91
CA ASP A 267 12.47 -17.15 9.61
C ASP A 267 13.53 -16.15 9.10
N ASP A 268 14.56 -15.90 9.91
CA ASP A 268 15.58 -14.91 9.59
C ASP A 268 16.36 -15.20 8.31
N THR A 269 16.49 -16.47 7.92
CA THR A 269 17.21 -16.85 6.70
C THR A 269 16.37 -16.52 5.46
N THR A 270 15.08 -16.87 5.48
CA THR A 270 14.15 -16.55 4.41
C THR A 270 13.97 -15.05 4.28
N TYR A 271 13.80 -14.33 5.39
CA TYR A 271 13.69 -12.86 5.36
C TYR A 271 14.91 -12.21 4.72
N LYS A 272 16.13 -12.58 5.15
CA LYS A 272 17.37 -12.00 4.63
C LYS A 272 17.53 -12.28 3.14
N ALA A 273 17.17 -13.48 2.68
CA ALA A 273 17.22 -13.82 1.27
C ALA A 273 16.29 -12.92 0.42
N ILE A 274 15.10 -12.58 0.93
CA ILE A 274 14.17 -11.66 0.25
C ILE A 274 14.71 -10.22 0.29
N GLU A 275 15.23 -9.76 1.44
CA GLU A 275 15.85 -8.43 1.57
C GLU A 275 17.02 -8.27 0.59
N GLU A 276 17.90 -9.26 0.51
CA GLU A 276 19.02 -9.30 -0.44
C GLU A 276 18.54 -9.27 -1.89
N GLN A 277 17.48 -10.01 -2.23
CA GLN A 277 16.90 -9.98 -3.57
C GLN A 277 16.38 -8.58 -3.94
N LEU A 278 15.66 -7.91 -3.03
CA LEU A 278 15.12 -6.58 -3.26
C LEU A 278 16.25 -5.53 -3.38
N ASP A 279 17.24 -5.57 -2.50
CA ASP A 279 18.41 -4.69 -2.56
C ASP A 279 19.19 -4.91 -3.88
N PHE A 280 19.29 -6.15 -4.35
CA PHE A 280 19.97 -6.47 -5.61
C PHE A 280 19.18 -5.99 -6.83
N GLY A 281 17.86 -6.09 -6.81
CA GLY A 281 16.96 -5.49 -7.81
C GLY A 281 17.14 -3.97 -7.91
N GLN A 282 17.17 -3.27 -6.76
CA GLN A 282 17.43 -1.82 -6.70
C GLN A 282 18.80 -1.46 -7.28
N LYS A 283 19.87 -2.15 -6.88
CA LYS A 283 21.22 -1.93 -7.44
C LYS A 283 21.25 -2.15 -8.95
N SER A 284 20.49 -3.11 -9.47
CA SER A 284 20.43 -3.41 -10.90
C SER A 284 19.78 -2.28 -11.70
N LEU A 285 18.77 -1.63 -11.12
CA LEU A 285 18.17 -0.41 -11.67
C LEU A 285 19.18 0.73 -11.70
N GLU A 286 19.83 1.01 -10.57
CA GLU A 286 20.80 2.10 -10.48
C GLU A 286 21.96 1.95 -11.47
N SER A 287 22.55 0.76 -11.57
CA SER A 287 23.64 0.49 -12.50
C SER A 287 23.20 0.63 -13.96
N THR A 288 22.00 0.17 -14.31
CA THR A 288 21.49 0.28 -15.68
C THR A 288 21.22 1.73 -16.07
N LEU A 289 20.68 2.52 -15.13
CA LEU A 289 20.38 3.93 -15.32
C LEU A 289 21.66 4.79 -15.38
N LYS A 290 22.67 4.52 -14.53
CA LYS A 290 23.98 5.19 -14.61
C LYS A 290 24.69 4.96 -15.95
N GLY A 291 24.45 3.80 -16.58
CA GLY A 291 24.95 3.50 -17.93
C GLY A 291 24.09 4.05 -19.06
N SER A 292 22.96 4.71 -18.77
CA SER A 292 22.09 5.35 -19.75
C SER A 292 22.28 6.86 -19.68
N ASP A 293 22.43 7.55 -20.82
CA ASP A 293 22.49 9.03 -20.87
C ASP A 293 21.15 9.70 -20.50
N VAL A 294 20.21 8.95 -19.94
CA VAL A 294 18.91 9.44 -19.51
C VAL A 294 19.06 10.04 -18.11
N ALA A 295 19.38 11.33 -18.06
CA ALA A 295 19.24 12.14 -16.85
C ALA A 295 17.74 12.34 -16.58
N VAL A 296 17.09 11.35 -15.98
CA VAL A 296 15.74 11.57 -15.45
C VAL A 296 15.88 12.09 -14.03
N ASP A 297 15.49 13.34 -13.84
CA ASP A 297 15.30 13.93 -12.52
C ASP A 297 14.01 13.35 -11.91
N TRP A 298 14.16 12.21 -11.23
CA TRP A 298 13.06 11.41 -10.67
C TRP A 298 12.37 12.04 -9.46
N GLN A 299 12.92 13.14 -8.92
CA GLN A 299 12.51 13.67 -7.62
C GLN A 299 11.42 14.76 -7.70
N SER A 300 11.08 15.25 -8.90
CA SER A 300 10.09 16.33 -9.10
C SER A 300 8.65 15.86 -9.37
N LYS A 301 8.44 14.58 -9.68
CA LYS A 301 7.14 14.08 -10.20
C LYS A 301 6.11 13.64 -9.17
N THR A 302 6.41 13.74 -7.87
CA THR A 302 5.48 13.32 -6.81
C THR A 302 4.52 14.43 -6.33
N ASN A 303 4.70 15.70 -6.73
CA ASN A 303 3.98 16.82 -6.10
C ASN A 303 3.19 17.77 -7.03
N THR A 304 2.86 17.38 -8.27
CA THR A 304 1.97 18.18 -9.14
C THR A 304 0.73 17.38 -9.57
N PRO A 305 -0.46 17.67 -9.01
CA PRO A 305 -1.70 17.03 -9.42
C PRO A 305 -2.29 17.79 -10.61
N ASP A 306 -2.35 17.18 -11.80
CA ASP A 306 -3.64 16.95 -12.50
C ASP A 306 -3.51 16.43 -13.94
N LEU A 307 -2.35 16.50 -14.61
CA LEU A 307 -2.28 16.12 -16.05
C LEU A 307 -1.16 15.14 -16.39
N GLU A 308 0.02 15.21 -15.74
CA GLU A 308 1.13 14.29 -16.03
C GLU A 308 1.00 12.91 -15.38
N HIS A 309 0.15 12.80 -14.34
CA HIS A 309 -0.05 11.56 -13.60
C HIS A 309 -0.76 10.49 -14.45
N GLY A 310 -1.71 10.88 -15.30
CA GLY A 310 -2.44 9.96 -16.17
C GLY A 310 -1.56 9.30 -17.24
N GLU A 311 -0.65 10.05 -17.86
CA GLU A 311 0.30 9.50 -18.86
C GLU A 311 1.34 8.58 -18.21
N ALA A 312 1.83 8.93 -17.02
CA ALA A 312 2.74 8.09 -16.25
C ALA A 312 2.10 6.75 -15.87
N ILE A 313 0.86 6.78 -15.36
CA ILE A 313 0.10 5.57 -15.00
C ILE A 313 -0.14 4.69 -16.23
N GLN A 314 -0.54 5.28 -17.38
CA GLN A 314 -0.75 4.52 -18.61
C GLN A 314 0.54 3.85 -19.12
N ALA A 315 1.68 4.54 -19.00
CA ALA A 315 2.98 4.00 -19.38
C ALA A 315 3.42 2.84 -18.45
N GLU A 316 3.21 2.99 -17.15
CA GLU A 316 3.51 1.93 -16.16
C GLU A 316 2.61 0.71 -16.36
N GLY A 317 1.32 0.91 -16.61
CA GLY A 317 0.38 -0.17 -16.94
C GLY A 317 0.77 -0.94 -18.21
N ALA A 318 1.25 -0.25 -19.24
CA ALA A 318 1.73 -0.88 -20.47
C ALA A 318 2.97 -1.75 -20.25
N VAL A 319 3.89 -1.31 -19.37
CA VAL A 319 5.07 -2.09 -18.97
C VAL A 319 4.65 -3.36 -18.26
N LEU A 320 3.73 -3.26 -17.30
CA LEU A 320 3.25 -4.41 -16.53
C LEU A 320 2.51 -5.41 -17.41
N ARG A 321 1.61 -4.96 -18.29
CA ARG A 321 0.91 -5.84 -19.25
C ARG A 321 1.88 -6.63 -20.12
N LYS A 322 2.96 -5.99 -20.57
CA LYS A 322 3.99 -6.70 -21.36
C LYS A 322 4.70 -7.77 -20.54
N LEU A 323 5.01 -7.49 -19.27
CA LEU A 323 5.59 -8.49 -18.37
C LEU A 323 4.61 -9.65 -18.13
N GLN A 324 3.35 -9.35 -17.84
CA GLN A 324 2.30 -10.35 -17.63
C GLN A 324 2.12 -11.24 -18.86
N ALA A 325 2.18 -10.69 -20.08
CA ALA A 325 2.16 -11.47 -21.30
C ALA A 325 3.33 -12.46 -21.39
N LEU A 326 4.56 -11.99 -21.13
CA LEU A 326 5.76 -12.85 -21.11
C LEU A 326 5.69 -13.95 -20.04
N LEU A 327 5.12 -13.62 -18.88
CA LEU A 327 4.91 -14.59 -17.80
C LEU A 327 3.85 -15.62 -18.18
N LYS A 328 2.73 -15.18 -18.77
CA LYS A 328 1.62 -16.04 -19.20
C LYS A 328 2.02 -17.02 -20.31
N GLU A 329 2.95 -16.63 -21.18
CA GLU A 329 3.56 -17.53 -22.17
C GLU A 329 4.36 -18.66 -21.52
N LYS A 330 4.99 -18.41 -20.37
CA LYS A 330 5.77 -19.42 -19.63
C LYS A 330 4.90 -20.26 -18.69
N ASP A 331 3.99 -19.61 -17.99
CA ASP A 331 3.06 -20.23 -17.06
C ASP A 331 1.74 -19.43 -17.01
N PRO A 332 0.68 -19.94 -17.67
CA PRO A 332 -0.65 -19.34 -17.61
C PRO A 332 -1.25 -19.31 -16.20
N GLY A 333 -0.78 -20.17 -15.29
CA GLY A 333 -1.25 -20.27 -13.92
C GLY A 333 -0.53 -19.37 -12.92
N PHE A 334 0.48 -18.59 -13.37
CA PHE A 334 1.24 -17.65 -12.53
C PHE A 334 1.72 -18.24 -11.19
N GLY A 335 2.24 -19.46 -11.20
CA GLY A 335 2.73 -20.14 -10.01
C GLY A 335 1.63 -20.57 -9.04
N GLY A 336 0.40 -20.77 -9.56
CA GLY A 336 -0.76 -21.19 -8.77
C GLY A 336 -1.51 -20.04 -8.10
N LEU A 337 -1.16 -18.78 -8.35
CA LEU A 337 -1.95 -17.64 -7.88
C LEU A 337 -3.36 -17.69 -8.44
N MET A 338 -4.34 -17.41 -7.58
CA MET A 338 -5.74 -17.39 -7.93
C MET A 338 -6.27 -15.96 -7.97
N PRO A 339 -6.98 -15.57 -9.04
CA PRO A 339 -7.67 -14.30 -9.08
C PRO A 339 -8.90 -14.36 -8.16
N VAL A 340 -9.01 -13.41 -7.24
CA VAL A 340 -10.17 -13.20 -6.38
C VAL A 340 -10.66 -11.77 -6.54
N GLN A 341 -11.91 -11.52 -6.20
CA GLN A 341 -12.42 -10.15 -6.08
C GLN A 341 -12.62 -9.83 -4.61
N ASN A 342 -12.06 -8.71 -4.18
CA ASN A 342 -12.43 -8.19 -2.87
C ASN A 342 -13.85 -7.61 -2.89
N LYS A 343 -14.33 -7.20 -1.71
CA LYS A 343 -15.68 -6.62 -1.55
C LYS A 343 -15.89 -5.33 -2.35
N ARG A 344 -14.80 -4.65 -2.74
CA ARG A 344 -14.79 -3.48 -3.64
C ARG A 344 -14.83 -3.85 -5.13
N ARG A 345 -14.92 -5.15 -5.46
CA ARG A 345 -14.82 -5.70 -6.82
C ARG A 345 -13.48 -5.43 -7.50
N GLU A 346 -12.44 -5.15 -6.72
CA GLU A 346 -11.07 -5.06 -7.23
C GLU A 346 -10.51 -6.47 -7.34
N PHE A 347 -9.84 -6.76 -8.45
CA PHE A 347 -9.16 -8.03 -8.63
C PHE A 347 -7.87 -8.06 -7.80
N LEU A 348 -7.63 -9.20 -7.16
CA LEU A 348 -6.39 -9.51 -6.45
C LEU A 348 -5.88 -10.87 -6.91
N TRP A 349 -4.56 -11.05 -6.93
CA TRP A 349 -3.92 -12.34 -7.15
C TRP A 349 -3.36 -12.89 -5.84
N VAL A 350 -3.99 -13.94 -5.33
CA VAL A 350 -3.71 -14.47 -3.99
C VAL A 350 -3.27 -15.93 -4.04
N HIS A 351 -2.45 -16.33 -3.07
CA HIS A 351 -2.06 -17.73 -2.91
C HIS A 351 -3.30 -18.57 -2.54
N PRO A 352 -3.43 -19.83 -3.02
CA PRO A 352 -4.62 -20.66 -2.81
C PRO A 352 -5.09 -20.76 -1.35
N GLN A 353 -4.16 -20.73 -0.41
CA GLN A 353 -4.47 -20.81 1.03
C GLN A 353 -5.27 -19.61 1.59
N PHE A 354 -5.33 -18.49 0.86
CA PHE A 354 -6.03 -17.27 1.28
C PHE A 354 -7.30 -17.00 0.47
N VAL A 355 -7.69 -17.92 -0.42
CA VAL A 355 -8.85 -17.72 -1.31
C VAL A 355 -10.15 -17.64 -0.50
N ASP A 356 -10.26 -18.45 0.56
CA ASP A 356 -11.47 -18.51 1.41
C ASP A 356 -11.71 -17.24 2.25
N GLU A 357 -10.80 -16.26 2.19
CA GLU A 357 -10.94 -14.96 2.86
C GLU A 357 -11.73 -13.92 2.04
N TYR A 358 -12.12 -14.25 0.80
CA TYR A 358 -12.71 -13.31 -0.17
C TYR A 358 -14.17 -13.60 -0.54
#